data_AF-A0A0B6YFR7-F1
#
_entry.id   AF-A0A0B6YFR7-F1
#
_cell.length_a   1.000
_cell.length_b   1.000
_cell.length_c   1.000
_cell.angle_alpha   90.00
_cell.angle_beta   90.00
_cell.angle_gamma   90.00
#
_symmetry.space_group_name_H-M   'P 1'
#
loop_
_entity.id
_entity.type
_entity.pdbx_description
1 polymer ?
#
loop_
_entity_poly.entity_id
_entity_poly.type
_entity_poly.pdbx_seq_one_letter_code
_entity_poly.pdbx_strand_id
1 'polypeptide(L)' 'DFTMEELIRAIKEKRVHQMFGSGTACIISPVDNIVYHNKKLNKYEKYHIPTMTSKYDLMDKLYTNILDIQYGRVIREEWT' A
#
# COMPACT_ATOMS: atom_id res chain seq x y z
N ASP A 1 13.77 7.97 -3.88
CA ASP A 1 13.49 7.00 -4.96
C ASP A 1 13.25 5.61 -4.43
N PHE A 2 12.38 4.87 -5.09
CA PHE A 2 12.03 3.48 -4.80
C PHE A 2 11.84 2.76 -6.13
N THR A 3 12.56 1.67 -6.36
CA THR A 3 12.60 0.97 -7.66
C THR A 3 11.87 -0.37 -7.64
N MET A 4 11.48 -0.86 -8.83
CA MET A 4 10.88 -2.19 -8.96
C MET A 4 11.85 -3.30 -8.59
N GLU A 5 13.14 -3.16 -8.89
CA GLU A 5 14.18 -4.12 -8.48
C GLU A 5 14.26 -4.27 -6.96
N GLU A 6 14.19 -3.15 -6.22
CA GLU A 6 14.18 -3.14 -4.77
C GLU A 6 12.91 -3.77 -4.20
N LEU A 7 11.75 -3.44 -4.76
CA LEU A 7 10.47 -4.03 -4.38
C LEU A 7 10.49 -5.54 -4.58
N ILE A 8 10.90 -6.01 -5.76
CA ILE A 8 10.96 -7.44 -6.09
C ILE A 8 11.88 -8.18 -5.13
N ARG A 9 13.06 -7.62 -4.82
CA ARG A 9 13.97 -8.18 -3.81
C ARG A 9 13.31 -8.22 -2.43
N ALA A 10 12.65 -7.16 -2.00
CA ALA A 10 11.98 -7.09 -0.70
C ALA A 10 10.82 -8.09 -0.58
N ILE A 11 10.07 -8.34 -1.66
CA ILE A 11 9.03 -9.37 -1.71
C ILE A 11 9.65 -10.76 -1.52
N LYS A 12 10.73 -11.08 -2.26
CA LYS A 12 11.45 -12.37 -2.16
C LYS A 12 12.03 -12.60 -0.76
N GLU A 13 12.54 -11.54 -0.15
CA GLU A 13 13.09 -11.55 1.22
C GLU A 13 12.00 -11.45 2.30
N LYS A 14 10.70 -11.44 1.94
CA LYS A 14 9.56 -11.34 2.85
C LYS A 14 9.60 -10.11 3.77
N ARG A 15 10.17 -9.01 3.28
CA ARG A 15 10.26 -7.72 4.00
C ARG A 15 9.10 -6.78 3.70
N VAL A 16 8.31 -7.05 2.65
CA VAL A 16 7.11 -6.27 2.34
C VAL A 16 5.95 -6.78 3.17
N HIS A 17 5.30 -5.88 3.90
CA HIS A 17 4.15 -6.21 4.76
C HIS A 17 2.83 -5.76 4.16
N GLN A 18 2.76 -4.52 3.66
CA GLN A 18 1.56 -3.93 3.05
C GLN A 18 1.99 -2.98 1.94
N MET A 19 1.15 -2.84 0.93
CA MET A 19 1.27 -1.81 -0.10
C MET A 19 -0.11 -1.28 -0.43
N PHE A 20 -0.22 0.04 -0.54
CA PHE A 20 -1.48 0.72 -0.79
C PHE A 20 -1.25 2.04 -1.51
N GLY A 21 -2.22 2.44 -2.32
CA GLY A 21 -2.35 3.81 -2.79
C GLY A 21 -3.18 4.63 -1.80
N SER A 22 -2.99 5.95 -1.80
CA SER A 22 -3.85 6.88 -1.07
C SER A 22 -4.31 8.00 -2.01
N GLY A 23 -5.51 8.51 -1.78
CA GLY A 23 -6.08 9.57 -2.60
C GLY A 23 -7.51 9.89 -2.20
N THR A 24 -7.99 11.08 -2.54
CA THR A 24 -9.29 11.60 -2.08
C THR A 24 -10.47 10.66 -2.35
N ALA A 25 -10.45 9.94 -3.47
CA ALA A 25 -11.54 9.06 -3.86
C ALA A 25 -11.71 7.81 -2.98
N CYS A 26 -10.62 7.27 -2.42
CA CYS A 26 -10.62 6.01 -1.70
C CYS A 26 -9.99 6.08 -0.30
N ILE A 27 -9.36 7.20 0.05
CA ILE A 27 -8.53 7.44 1.24
C ILE A 27 -7.31 6.51 1.26
N ILE A 28 -7.53 5.19 1.33
CA ILE A 28 -6.55 4.11 1.26
C ILE A 28 -7.09 3.00 0.32
N SER A 29 -6.27 2.55 -0.64
CA SER A 29 -6.59 1.45 -1.57
C SER A 29 -5.50 0.37 -1.52
N PRO A 30 -5.79 -0.84 -1.03
CA PRO A 30 -4.82 -1.94 -0.96
C PRO A 30 -4.35 -2.41 -2.34
N VAL A 31 -3.10 -2.88 -2.38
CA VAL A 31 -2.51 -3.56 -3.53
C VAL A 31 -2.25 -5.03 -3.18
N ASP A 32 -2.81 -5.93 -3.98
CA ASP A 32 -2.65 -7.39 -3.80
C ASP A 32 -1.66 -8.02 -4.79
N ASN A 33 -1.65 -7.55 -6.04
CA ASN A 33 -0.75 -8.06 -7.07
C ASN A 33 -0.23 -6.94 -7.97
N ILE A 34 1.00 -7.11 -8.43
CA ILE A 34 1.62 -6.28 -9.46
C ILE A 34 1.99 -7.18 -10.63
N VAL A 35 1.55 -6.81 -11.83
CA VAL A 35 2.02 -7.42 -13.08
C VAL A 35 3.06 -6.46 -13.67
N TYR A 36 4.30 -6.92 -13.77
CA TYR A 36 5.43 -6.09 -14.16
C TYR A 36 6.13 -6.64 -15.40
N HIS A 37 6.45 -5.78 -16.37
CA HIS A 37 7.26 -6.12 -17.53
C HIS A 37 8.74 -5.99 -17.19
N ASN A 38 9.40 -7.12 -17.00
CA ASN A 38 10.84 -7.17 -16.86
C ASN A 38 11.49 -6.98 -18.23
N LYS A 39 11.91 -5.74 -18.51
CA LYS A 39 12.54 -5.36 -19.79
C LYS A 39 13.82 -6.13 -20.10
N LYS A 40 14.59 -6.54 -19.08
CA LYS A 40 15.85 -7.30 -19.26
C LYS A 40 15.58 -8.72 -19.75
N LEU A 41 14.50 -9.33 -19.26
CA LEU A 41 14.08 -10.70 -19.63
C LEU A 41 13.00 -10.71 -20.72
N ASN A 42 12.53 -9.52 -21.14
CA ASN A 42 11.38 -9.30 -22.00
C ASN A 42 10.15 -10.17 -21.63
N LYS A 43 9.81 -10.23 -20.34
CA LYS A 43 8.74 -11.09 -19.82
C LYS A 43 7.88 -10.36 -18.79
N TYR A 44 6.59 -10.69 -18.76
CA TYR A 44 5.69 -10.26 -17.69
C TYR A 44 5.77 -11.22 -16.50
N GLU A 45 6.00 -10.67 -15.31
CA GLU A 45 6.05 -11.39 -14.05
C GLU A 45 4.94 -10.86 -13.12
N LYS A 46 4.32 -11.75 -12.36
CA LYS A 46 3.31 -11.40 -11.36
C LYS A 46 3.92 -11.51 -9.97
N TYR A 47 3.84 -10.43 -9.21
CA TYR A 47 4.31 -10.37 -7.82
C TYR A 47 3.12 -10.19 -6.89
N HIS A 48 2.94 -11.14 -5.97
CA HIS A 48 1.94 -11.04 -4.92
C HIS A 48 2.48 -10.23 -3.75
N ILE A 49 1.66 -9.32 -3.24
CA ILE A 49 1.95 -8.50 -2.07
C ILE A 49 1.09 -9.03 -0.92
N PRO A 50 1.66 -9.36 0.26
CA PRO A 50 0.92 -9.96 1.36
C PRO A 50 0.05 -8.94 2.12
N THR A 51 -0.53 -7.96 1.44
CA THR A 51 -1.29 -6.86 2.05
C THR A 51 -2.51 -7.39 2.82
N MET A 52 -3.25 -8.33 2.23
CA MET A 52 -4.47 -8.90 2.82
C MET A 52 -4.22 -9.93 3.91
N THR A 53 -3.04 -10.55 3.90
CA THR A 53 -2.62 -11.55 4.90
C THR A 53 -1.65 -10.97 5.91
N SER A 54 -1.44 -9.66 5.86
CA SER A 54 -0.53 -8.95 6.75
C SER A 54 -1.07 -9.00 8.17
N LYS A 55 -0.19 -9.29 9.13
CA LYS A 55 -0.49 -9.16 10.56
C LYS A 55 -0.49 -7.69 11.05
N TYR A 56 -0.10 -6.76 10.18
CA TYR A 56 -0.05 -5.33 10.48
C TYR A 56 -1.33 -4.67 10.00
N ASP A 57 -1.81 -3.69 10.76
CA ASP A 57 -3.09 -3.00 10.58
C ASP A 57 -2.91 -1.52 10.18
N LEU A 58 -1.75 -1.16 9.61
CA LEU A 58 -1.41 0.24 9.29
C LEU A 58 -2.46 0.88 8.38
N MET A 59 -2.91 0.13 7.37
CA MET A 59 -3.93 0.58 6.44
C MET A 59 -5.27 0.91 7.11
N ASP A 60 -5.77 0.01 7.95
CA ASP A 60 -7.04 0.19 8.65
C ASP A 60 -6.97 1.34 9.65
N LYS A 61 -5.82 1.48 10.34
CA LYS A 61 -5.55 2.61 11.22
C LYS A 61 -5.53 3.92 10.46
N LEU A 62 -4.84 4.01 9.32
CA LEU A 62 -4.82 5.23 8.51
C LEU A 62 -6.20 5.59 8.00
N TYR A 63 -6.92 4.62 7.44
CA TYR A 63 -8.27 4.80 6.93
C TYR A 63 -9.23 5.31 8.02
N THR A 64 -9.24 4.66 9.18
CA THR A 64 -10.13 5.01 10.31
C THR A 64 -9.80 6.40 10.86
N ASN A 65 -8.52 6.70 11.12
CA ASN A 65 -8.15 7.99 11.68
C ASN A 65 -8.43 9.16 10.73
N ILE A 66 -8.16 8.99 9.43
CA ILE A 66 -8.46 10.04 8.44
C ILE A 66 -9.98 10.27 8.39
N LEU A 67 -10.79 9.21 8.36
CA LEU A 67 -12.24 9.33 8.40
C LEU A 67 -12.75 9.99 9.69
N ASP A 68 -12.22 9.58 10.84
CA ASP A 68 -12.67 10.14 12.11
C ASP A 68 -12.38 11.63 12.21
N ILE A 69 -11.27 12.09 11.62
CA ILE A 69 -10.97 13.51 11.46
C ILE A 69 -11.97 14.16 10.50
N GLN A 70 -12.10 13.65 9.27
CA GLN A 70 -12.95 14.23 8.23
C GLN A 70 -14.43 14.33 8.62
N TYR A 71 -14.93 13.41 9.44
CA TYR A 71 -16.31 13.39 9.93
C TYR A 71 -16.47 14.03 11.32
N GLY A 72 -15.42 14.67 11.85
CA GLY A 72 -15.48 15.42 13.11
C GLY A 72 -15.65 14.57 14.37
N ARG A 73 -15.37 13.26 14.30
CA ARG A 73 -15.32 12.38 15.49
C ARG A 73 -14.05 12.63 16.30
N VAL A 74 -12.98 13.07 15.64
CA VAL A 74 -11.74 13.56 16.24
C VAL A 74 -11.47 14.96 15.69
N ILE A 75 -11.28 15.93 16.57
CA ILE A 75 -11.06 17.32 16.17
C ILE A 75 -9.56 17.55 15.91
N ARG A 76 -9.26 18.08 14.71
CA ARG A 76 -7.95 18.56 14.27
C ARG A 76 -8.16 19.85 13.50
N GLU A 77 -8.22 20.97 14.19
CA GLU A 77 -8.55 22.29 13.61
C GLU A 77 -7.64 22.68 12.44
N GLU A 78 -6.40 22.20 12.43
CA GLU A 78 -5.45 22.42 11.34
C GLU A 78 -5.79 21.67 10.03
N TRP A 79 -6.63 20.62 10.08
CA TRP A 79 -6.85 19.67 8.97
C TRP A 79 -8.32 19.56 8.51
N THR A 80 -9.26 20.20 9.20
CA THR A 80 -10.70 20.20 8.88
C THR A 80 -11.29 21.59 8.95
#